data_AF-A0A3M1B6U6-F1
#
_entry.id   AF-A0A3M1B6U6-F1
#
_cell.length_a   1.000
_cell.length_b   1.000
_cell.length_c   1.000
_cell.angle_alpha   90.00
_cell.angle_beta   90.00
_cell.angle_gamma   90.00
#
_symmetry.space_group_name_H-M   'P 1'
#
loop_
_entity.id
_entity.type
_entity.pdbx_description
1 polymer ?
#
loop_
_entity_poly.entity_id
_entity_poly.type
_entity_poly.pdbx_seq_one_letter_code
_entity_poly.pdbx_strand_id
1 'polypeptide(L)'
;MVGYEVVKGGEVVPVGAFSIQKLNRLLGRVFSQAELVEALENLGCDVEGVEELVFHRCGRCQNILERFVSALPIERCRDCGFEGDGPLEEVGRDRVIRLDLLADRPDLLDVGGLTRALKGYLGLERGLISYRVFRGDWRLVVRRSAPSYRPFIRCAVVRLRVDLPLLREIMRLQEHLHWAIGRDRKLSSIGVYNLGVLTPPIYYTALHAKKGRFTPLGMPGESLSGEEILRRHPKGVGYGHLLEGRSRYPLLVDARGQVLSMPPVINSEETRLREGVEEFFVDVTGTSQKAVEDTLATFLCSLVEWGAKVWSVEVERKDGEVEVGPNLRSRWLSVDYQRAKDWLGLEFSQEEFVRYLEKMRLSARPVGGRGKFRVFYPPYRSDIRHPVDIFEDVAIAVGYSKFPDALVPTMTVGEQREEERISDLARQVMLGLGFTEIMSLMQTTEQRHLDSFGYSSLDYVRLANPKSQERNVVRCHLKTGIMEVFVKNRLAAKPQKFFELGNVVLVDTSRETCTREERRLVFGITDREVGYAHIRAVMDALLRELVLDFEEVEYEPLEDGAFLPNRAARVRAGGYWGELGEVHPRVLESFGLTHPVVLGELCLREIEFSD
;
A
#
# COMPACT_ATOMS: atom_id res chain seq x y z
N MET A 1 -7.45 11.26 -10.84
CA MET A 1 -7.33 11.15 -9.37
C MET A 1 -8.64 11.57 -8.76
N VAL A 2 -9.63 10.70 -8.90
CA VAL A 2 -10.92 10.72 -8.23
C VAL A 2 -10.81 9.70 -7.10
N GLY A 3 -9.95 10.02 -6.14
CA GLY A 3 -9.75 9.27 -4.90
C GLY A 3 -9.32 10.27 -3.84
N TYR A 4 -9.91 10.18 -2.65
CA TYR A 4 -9.44 10.96 -1.51
C TYR A 4 -8.27 10.19 -0.91
N GLU A 5 -7.14 10.85 -0.70
CA GLU A 5 -5.93 10.22 -0.17
C GLU A 5 -5.87 10.43 1.34
N VAL A 6 -5.81 9.33 2.10
CA VAL A 6 -5.57 9.37 3.55
C VAL A 6 -4.25 8.65 3.83
N VAL A 7 -3.42 9.24 4.67
CA VAL A 7 -2.16 8.65 5.12
C VAL A 7 -2.42 7.84 6.38
N LYS A 8 -2.45 6.50 6.27
CA LYS A 8 -2.46 5.57 7.42
C LYS A 8 -1.13 4.82 7.45
N GLY A 9 -0.42 4.85 8.58
CA GLY A 9 0.86 4.13 8.74
C GLY A 9 1.99 4.55 7.78
N GLY A 10 1.87 5.70 7.10
CA GLY A 10 2.85 6.16 6.11
C GLY A 10 2.65 5.60 4.69
N GLU A 11 1.53 4.93 4.43
CA GLU A 11 1.02 4.59 3.09
C GLU A 11 -0.22 5.43 2.77
N VAL A 12 -0.34 5.87 1.52
CA VAL A 12 -1.51 6.56 1.00
C VAL A 12 -2.51 5.51 0.57
N VAL A 13 -3.58 5.33 1.34
CA VAL A 13 -4.69 4.44 0.96
C VAL A 13 -5.76 5.30 0.28
N PRO A 14 -6.19 4.95 -0.94
CA PRO A 14 -7.30 5.66 -1.56
C PRO A 14 -8.59 5.33 -0.82
N VAL A 15 -9.33 6.36 -0.48
CA VAL A 15 -10.64 6.28 0.16
C VAL A 15 -11.71 6.50 -0.90
N GLY A 16 -12.66 5.56 -0.97
CA GLY A 16 -13.84 5.67 -1.81
C GLY A 16 -14.97 6.37 -1.07
N ALA A 17 -15.68 7.26 -1.77
CA ALA A 17 -16.89 7.91 -1.28
C ALA A 17 -18.12 7.38 -2.03
N PHE A 18 -19.03 6.72 -1.30
CA PHE A 18 -20.17 6.00 -1.87
C PHE A 18 -21.50 6.59 -1.43
N SER A 19 -22.32 7.03 -2.39
CA SER A 19 -23.61 7.66 -2.14
C SER A 19 -24.62 6.73 -1.47
N ILE A 20 -25.13 7.13 -0.30
CA ILE A 20 -26.20 6.41 0.41
C ILE A 20 -27.48 6.40 -0.43
N GLN A 21 -27.80 7.52 -1.08
CA GLN A 21 -29.00 7.63 -1.91
C GLN A 21 -28.94 6.69 -3.12
N LYS A 22 -27.77 6.60 -3.79
CA LYS A 22 -27.60 5.68 -4.92
C LYS A 22 -27.61 4.21 -4.47
N LEU A 23 -26.98 3.88 -3.33
CA LEU A 23 -27.04 2.54 -2.76
C LEU A 23 -28.49 2.11 -2.51
N ASN A 24 -29.26 2.90 -1.78
CA ASN A 24 -30.67 2.62 -1.51
C ASN A 24 -31.52 2.49 -2.79
N ARG A 25 -31.23 3.31 -3.81
CA ARG A 25 -31.91 3.22 -5.12
C ARG A 25 -31.64 1.87 -5.79
N LEU A 26 -30.38 1.42 -5.83
CA LEU A 26 -29.99 0.16 -6.47
C LEU A 26 -30.38 -1.08 -5.65
N LEU A 27 -30.46 -0.94 -4.32
CA LEU A 27 -30.98 -1.98 -3.42
C LEU A 27 -32.50 -2.18 -3.58
N GLY A 28 -33.22 -1.20 -4.15
CA GLY A 28 -34.68 -1.25 -4.32
C GLY A 28 -35.45 -1.12 -3.00
N ARG A 29 -34.77 -0.83 -1.89
CA ARG A 29 -35.32 -0.63 -0.56
C ARG A 29 -34.48 0.43 0.17
N VAL A 30 -35.14 1.25 0.99
CA VAL A 30 -34.46 2.25 1.83
C VAL A 30 -33.97 1.59 3.12
N PHE A 31 -32.67 1.62 3.33
CA PHE A 31 -31.99 1.30 4.59
C PHE A 31 -31.49 2.58 5.24
N SER A 32 -31.46 2.59 6.57
CA SER A 32 -30.83 3.65 7.34
C SER A 32 -29.31 3.64 7.12
N GLN A 33 -28.68 4.77 7.42
CA GLN A 33 -27.22 4.87 7.39
C GLN A 33 -26.57 3.84 8.33
N ALA A 34 -27.11 3.67 9.54
CA ALA A 34 -26.55 2.74 10.52
C ALA A 34 -26.59 1.30 10.00
N GLU A 35 -27.72 0.87 9.41
CA GLU A 35 -27.85 -0.47 8.82
C GLU A 35 -26.85 -0.70 7.68
N LEU A 36 -26.62 0.31 6.83
CA LEU A 36 -25.66 0.19 5.72
C LEU A 36 -24.22 0.14 6.22
N VAL A 37 -23.86 0.97 7.21
CA VAL A 37 -22.52 0.97 7.81
C VAL A 37 -22.25 -0.37 8.48
N GLU A 38 -23.16 -0.84 9.34
CA GLU A 38 -23.03 -2.12 10.02
C GLU A 38 -22.93 -3.29 9.01
N ALA A 39 -23.71 -3.27 7.93
CA ALA A 39 -23.63 -4.31 6.90
C ALA A 39 -22.31 -4.29 6.13
N LEU A 40 -21.75 -3.11 5.87
CA LEU A 40 -20.45 -2.95 5.19
C LEU A 40 -19.29 -3.38 6.10
N GLU A 41 -19.29 -2.98 7.37
CA GLU A 41 -18.30 -3.42 8.36
C GLU A 41 -18.32 -4.94 8.52
N ASN A 42 -19.52 -5.53 8.65
CA ASN A 42 -19.65 -6.97 8.71
C ASN A 42 -19.24 -7.69 7.42
N LEU A 43 -19.27 -7.03 6.27
CA LEU A 43 -18.74 -7.53 5.00
C LEU A 43 -17.21 -7.44 4.89
N GLY A 44 -16.53 -6.86 5.90
CA GLY A 44 -15.09 -6.66 5.93
C GLY A 44 -14.63 -5.32 5.35
N CYS A 45 -15.53 -4.39 5.05
CA CYS A 45 -15.15 -3.04 4.62
C CYS A 45 -14.73 -2.20 5.85
N ASP A 46 -13.59 -1.52 5.77
CA ASP A 46 -13.18 -0.53 6.79
C ASP A 46 -13.90 0.81 6.51
N VAL A 47 -14.95 1.07 7.30
CA VAL A 47 -15.75 2.29 7.20
C VAL A 47 -15.09 3.40 8.01
N GLU A 48 -14.47 4.38 7.33
CA GLU A 48 -13.88 5.53 8.02
C GLU A 48 -14.92 6.46 8.64
N GLY A 49 -16.12 6.51 8.04
CA GLY A 49 -17.22 7.31 8.52
C GLY A 49 -18.21 7.73 7.44
N VAL A 50 -19.08 8.66 7.80
CA VAL A 50 -20.09 9.23 6.89
C VAL A 50 -19.92 10.73 6.82
N GLU A 51 -19.84 11.24 5.60
CA GLU A 51 -19.55 12.65 5.34
C GLU A 51 -20.50 13.21 4.28
N GLU A 52 -20.62 14.53 4.22
CA GLU A 52 -21.39 15.21 3.18
C GLU A 52 -20.45 15.72 2.08
N LEU A 53 -20.73 15.32 0.85
CA LEU A 53 -20.12 15.84 -0.36
C LEU A 53 -20.95 17.00 -0.90
N VAL A 54 -20.25 18.05 -1.32
CA VAL A 54 -20.84 19.21 -1.98
C VAL A 54 -20.31 19.28 -3.41
N PHE A 55 -21.24 19.37 -4.35
CA PHE A 55 -20.95 19.46 -5.78
C PHE A 55 -20.97 20.93 -6.20
N HIS A 56 -19.90 21.38 -6.86
CA HIS A 56 -19.80 22.73 -7.39
C HIS A 56 -19.62 22.72 -8.90
N ARG A 57 -20.33 23.57 -9.63
CA ARG A 57 -20.18 23.70 -11.08
C ARG A 57 -19.17 24.79 -11.41
N CYS A 58 -18.21 24.46 -12.28
CA CYS A 58 -17.27 25.45 -12.79
C CYS A 58 -17.97 26.38 -13.80
N GLY A 59 -17.94 27.70 -13.56
CA GLY A 59 -18.51 28.69 -14.49
C GLY A 59 -17.88 28.68 -15.89
N ARG A 60 -16.62 28.22 -16.03
CA ARG A 60 -15.91 28.19 -17.32
C ARG A 60 -16.10 26.88 -18.09
N CYS A 61 -15.69 25.75 -17.52
CA CYS A 61 -15.75 24.47 -18.21
C CYS A 61 -17.03 23.66 -17.93
N GLN A 62 -17.90 24.15 -17.05
CA GLN A 62 -19.16 23.49 -16.64
C GLN A 62 -18.96 22.12 -15.95
N ASN A 63 -17.72 21.69 -15.69
CA ASN A 63 -17.45 20.48 -14.93
C ASN A 63 -17.94 20.60 -13.49
N ILE A 64 -18.38 19.47 -12.93
CA ILE A 64 -18.75 19.35 -11.53
C ILE A 64 -17.52 18.93 -10.72
N LEU A 65 -17.20 19.73 -9.71
CA LEU A 65 -16.14 19.53 -8.75
C LEU A 65 -16.74 19.05 -7.43
N GLU A 66 -16.06 18.13 -6.76
CA GLU A 66 -16.55 17.47 -5.55
C GLU A 66 -15.61 17.83 -4.41
N ARG A 67 -16.18 18.26 -3.28
CA ARG A 67 -15.43 18.43 -2.02
C ARG A 67 -16.24 17.91 -0.86
N PHE A 68 -15.56 17.46 0.18
CA PHE A 68 -16.20 17.27 1.47
C PHE A 68 -16.52 18.62 2.10
N VAL A 69 -17.57 18.68 2.93
CA VAL A 69 -17.90 19.87 3.70
C VAL A 69 -16.74 20.30 4.61
N SER A 70 -15.99 19.34 5.16
CA SER A 70 -14.82 19.58 6.03
C SER A 70 -13.58 20.10 5.30
N ALA A 71 -13.51 19.91 3.97
CA ALA A 71 -12.36 20.30 3.17
C ALA A 71 -12.38 21.79 2.84
N LEU A 72 -11.18 22.34 2.60
CA LEU A 72 -11.02 23.74 2.17
C LEU A 72 -11.84 24.03 0.89
N PRO A 73 -12.34 25.28 0.74
CA PRO A 73 -13.03 25.70 -0.48
C PRO A 73 -12.17 25.47 -1.73
N ILE A 74 -12.83 25.12 -2.82
CA ILE A 74 -12.14 24.97 -4.11
C ILE A 74 -11.93 26.37 -4.69
N GLU A 75 -10.71 26.88 -4.60
CA GLU A 75 -10.33 28.19 -5.14
C GLU A 75 -10.08 28.13 -6.66
N ARG A 76 -9.70 26.95 -7.16
CA ARG A 76 -9.34 26.74 -8.56
C ARG A 76 -9.96 25.49 -9.14
N CYS A 77 -10.55 25.60 -10.33
CA CYS A 77 -11.02 24.43 -11.06
C CYS A 77 -9.83 23.55 -11.47
N ARG A 78 -9.75 22.33 -10.91
CA ARG A 78 -8.67 21.37 -11.21
C ARG A 78 -8.60 20.93 -12.69
N ASP A 79 -9.69 21.08 -13.44
CA ASP A 79 -9.74 20.63 -14.85
C ASP A 79 -9.33 21.71 -15.85
N CYS A 80 -9.81 22.94 -15.68
CA CYS A 80 -9.54 24.04 -16.63
C CYS A 80 -8.68 25.18 -16.05
N GLY A 81 -8.26 25.05 -14.80
CA GLY A 81 -7.43 26.04 -14.11
C GLY A 81 -8.11 27.37 -13.84
N PHE A 82 -9.44 27.48 -14.02
CA PHE A 82 -10.21 28.69 -13.76
C PHE A 82 -10.11 29.10 -12.29
N GLU A 83 -9.57 30.30 -12.07
CA GLU A 83 -9.57 31.08 -10.85
C GLU A 83 -10.51 32.25 -11.14
N GLY A 84 -11.65 32.33 -10.48
CA GLY A 84 -12.64 33.39 -10.69
C GLY A 84 -12.91 34.14 -9.40
N ASP A 85 -13.31 35.40 -9.51
CA ASP A 85 -13.60 36.32 -8.40
C ASP A 85 -14.87 35.96 -7.58
N GLY A 86 -15.42 34.75 -7.70
CA GLY A 86 -16.62 34.31 -7.00
C GLY A 86 -16.69 32.79 -6.78
N PRO A 87 -17.45 32.31 -5.78
CA PRO A 87 -17.50 30.89 -5.45
C PRO A 87 -18.11 30.09 -6.60
N LEU A 88 -17.51 28.93 -6.89
CA LEU A 88 -18.11 27.93 -7.77
C LEU A 88 -19.56 27.68 -7.31
N GLU A 89 -20.50 27.60 -8.25
CA GLU A 89 -21.92 27.46 -7.93
C GLU A 89 -22.19 26.09 -7.28
N GLU A 90 -22.69 26.07 -6.05
CA GLU A 90 -23.15 24.83 -5.41
C GLU A 90 -24.37 24.29 -6.17
N VAL A 91 -24.23 23.11 -6.78
CA VAL A 91 -25.30 22.48 -7.57
C VAL A 91 -25.94 21.29 -6.87
N GLY A 92 -25.45 20.92 -5.69
CA GLY A 92 -26.08 19.89 -4.88
C GLY A 92 -25.19 19.34 -3.78
N ARG A 93 -25.78 18.46 -2.97
CA ARG A 93 -25.12 17.74 -1.88
C ARG A 93 -25.51 16.28 -1.91
N ASP A 94 -24.62 15.42 -1.41
CA ASP A 94 -24.89 14.00 -1.24
C ASP A 94 -24.19 13.48 0.00
N ARG A 95 -24.88 12.61 0.74
CA ARG A 95 -24.32 11.96 1.93
C ARG A 95 -23.67 10.66 1.51
N VAL A 96 -22.41 10.49 1.85
CA VAL A 96 -21.58 9.38 1.39
C VAL A 96 -20.97 8.61 2.55
N ILE A 97 -20.90 7.30 2.39
CA ILE A 97 -20.10 6.42 3.25
C ILE A 97 -18.68 6.42 2.69
N ARG A 98 -17.69 6.69 3.55
CA ARG A 98 -16.28 6.61 3.22
C ARG A 98 -15.75 5.24 3.60
N LEU A 99 -15.14 4.55 2.64
CA LEU A 99 -14.51 3.25 2.85
C LEU A 99 -13.05 3.32 2.43
N ASP A 100 -12.18 2.69 3.21
CA ASP A 100 -10.85 2.35 2.74
C ASP A 100 -10.97 1.32 1.63
N LEU A 101 -10.30 1.59 0.51
CA LEU A 101 -10.28 0.67 -0.61
C LEU A 101 -9.26 -0.43 -0.34
N LEU A 102 -9.73 -1.56 0.18
CA LEU A 102 -8.91 -2.76 0.31
C LEU A 102 -8.66 -3.39 -1.07
N ALA A 103 -7.43 -3.83 -1.32
CA ALA A 103 -6.98 -4.30 -2.64
C ALA A 103 -7.40 -5.75 -2.95
N ASP A 104 -7.87 -6.50 -1.96
CA ASP A 104 -8.27 -7.91 -2.03
C ASP A 104 -9.63 -8.09 -2.72
N ARG A 105 -10.58 -7.18 -2.48
CA ARG A 105 -11.92 -7.17 -3.09
C ARG A 105 -12.14 -6.00 -4.05
N PRO A 106 -11.46 -5.97 -5.22
CA PRO A 106 -11.65 -4.93 -6.24
C PRO A 106 -13.10 -4.77 -6.73
N ASP A 107 -13.92 -5.80 -6.53
CA ASP A 107 -15.32 -5.83 -6.89
C ASP A 107 -16.21 -4.98 -5.98
N LEU A 108 -15.69 -4.49 -4.85
CA LEU A 108 -16.35 -3.59 -3.90
C LEU A 108 -15.96 -2.11 -4.08
N LEU A 109 -15.13 -1.79 -5.07
CA LEU A 109 -14.58 -0.44 -5.25
C LEU A 109 -15.55 0.53 -5.96
N ASP A 110 -16.80 0.14 -6.19
CA ASP A 110 -17.84 0.99 -6.78
C ASP A 110 -19.22 0.72 -6.18
N VAL A 111 -20.16 1.64 -6.41
CA VAL A 111 -21.53 1.55 -5.88
C VAL A 111 -22.27 0.31 -6.39
N GLY A 112 -22.08 -0.09 -7.65
CA GLY A 112 -22.68 -1.31 -8.20
C GLY A 112 -22.12 -2.56 -7.53
N GLY A 113 -20.80 -2.58 -7.33
CA GLY A 113 -20.08 -3.58 -6.53
C GLY A 113 -20.62 -3.77 -5.12
N LEU A 114 -20.66 -2.68 -4.34
CA LEU A 114 -21.19 -2.67 -2.98
C LEU A 114 -22.66 -3.10 -2.93
N THR A 115 -23.48 -2.59 -3.86
CA THR A 115 -24.90 -2.98 -3.95
C THR A 115 -25.04 -4.49 -4.10
N ARG A 116 -24.26 -5.10 -4.99
CA ARG A 116 -24.30 -6.54 -5.25
C ARG A 116 -23.96 -7.36 -4.01
N ALA A 117 -22.92 -6.97 -3.28
CA ALA A 117 -22.54 -7.61 -2.03
C ALA A 117 -23.61 -7.43 -0.94
N LEU A 118 -24.10 -6.20 -0.75
CA LEU A 118 -25.16 -5.87 0.21
C LEU A 118 -26.47 -6.61 -0.08
N LYS A 119 -26.85 -6.78 -1.35
CA LYS A 119 -28.03 -7.58 -1.72
C LYS A 119 -27.93 -9.02 -1.21
N GLY A 120 -26.75 -9.61 -1.28
CA GLY A 120 -26.48 -10.94 -0.71
C GLY A 120 -26.56 -10.94 0.81
N TYR A 121 -25.78 -10.04 1.42
CA TYR A 121 -25.62 -9.97 2.87
C TYR A 121 -26.92 -9.65 3.61
N LEU A 122 -27.68 -8.67 3.11
CA LEU A 122 -28.99 -8.27 3.63
C LEU A 122 -30.11 -9.24 3.21
N GLY A 123 -29.79 -10.28 2.43
CA GLY A 123 -30.71 -11.33 2.04
C GLY A 123 -31.78 -10.91 1.03
N LEU A 124 -31.58 -9.81 0.30
CA LEU A 124 -32.48 -9.32 -0.76
C LEU A 124 -32.41 -10.21 -2.01
N GLU A 125 -31.21 -10.61 -2.39
CA GLU A 125 -30.97 -11.53 -3.50
C GLU A 125 -29.79 -12.42 -3.12
N ARG A 126 -30.02 -13.73 -3.06
CA ARG A 126 -29.00 -14.70 -2.64
C ARG A 126 -28.55 -15.55 -3.81
N GLY A 127 -27.40 -16.19 -3.64
CA GLY A 127 -26.85 -17.11 -4.63
C GLY A 127 -26.07 -16.42 -5.74
N LEU A 128 -25.51 -17.25 -6.62
CA LEU A 128 -24.67 -16.85 -7.72
C LEU A 128 -25.44 -16.04 -8.77
N ILE A 129 -24.83 -14.96 -9.25
CA ILE A 129 -25.34 -14.16 -10.37
C ILE A 129 -24.80 -14.71 -11.69
N SER A 130 -25.67 -14.83 -12.68
CA SER A 130 -25.29 -15.18 -14.06
C SER A 130 -25.19 -13.92 -14.93
N TYR A 131 -24.01 -13.67 -15.49
CA TYR A 131 -23.77 -12.56 -16.41
C TYR A 131 -23.93 -13.03 -17.85
N ARG A 132 -24.96 -12.51 -18.54
CA ARG A 132 -25.22 -12.84 -19.94
C ARG A 132 -24.36 -11.97 -20.85
N VAL A 133 -23.57 -12.62 -21.71
CA VAL A 133 -22.85 -11.97 -22.81
C VAL A 133 -23.58 -12.28 -24.12
N PHE A 134 -24.01 -11.25 -24.83
CA PHE A 134 -24.63 -11.36 -26.15
C PHE A 134 -23.56 -11.52 -27.23
N ARG A 135 -23.90 -12.19 -28.34
CA ARG A 135 -23.00 -12.27 -29.49
C ARG A 135 -22.92 -10.90 -30.15
N GLY A 136 -21.72 -10.33 -30.23
CA GLY A 136 -21.45 -9.09 -30.95
C GLY A 136 -20.76 -9.32 -32.31
N ASP A 137 -20.78 -8.27 -33.13
CA ASP A 137 -20.26 -8.27 -34.51
C ASP A 137 -18.92 -7.52 -34.65
N TRP A 138 -18.37 -7.06 -33.53
CA TRP A 138 -17.12 -6.29 -33.51
C TRP A 138 -15.90 -7.22 -33.47
N ARG A 139 -14.88 -6.85 -34.23
CA ARG A 139 -13.58 -7.56 -34.30
C ARG A 139 -12.45 -6.62 -33.95
N LEU A 140 -11.50 -7.13 -33.17
CA LEU A 140 -10.20 -6.53 -32.92
C LEU A 140 -9.08 -7.43 -33.46
N VAL A 141 -8.11 -6.84 -34.16
CA VAL A 141 -6.97 -7.55 -34.74
C VAL A 141 -5.67 -7.09 -34.07
N VAL A 142 -4.95 -8.02 -33.44
CA VAL A 142 -3.64 -7.77 -32.85
C VAL A 142 -2.56 -7.89 -33.94
N ARG A 143 -2.06 -6.76 -34.41
CA ARG A 143 -1.05 -6.72 -35.47
C ARG A 143 0.31 -7.24 -34.99
N ARG A 144 1.11 -7.80 -35.89
CA ARG A 144 2.50 -8.22 -35.59
C ARG A 144 3.33 -7.11 -34.93
N SER A 145 3.10 -5.86 -35.33
CA SER A 145 3.73 -4.65 -34.79
C SER A 145 3.38 -4.35 -33.33
N ALA A 146 2.34 -4.94 -32.75
CA ALA A 146 1.94 -4.69 -31.36
C ALA A 146 3.09 -5.00 -30.39
N PRO A 147 3.35 -4.15 -29.37
CA PRO A 147 4.51 -4.32 -28.49
C PRO A 147 4.47 -5.63 -27.70
N SER A 148 5.57 -6.39 -27.73
CA SER A 148 5.67 -7.69 -27.03
C SER A 148 5.64 -7.57 -25.51
N TYR A 149 6.05 -6.43 -24.94
CA TYR A 149 6.06 -6.19 -23.50
C TYR A 149 4.67 -5.94 -22.90
N ARG A 150 3.64 -5.72 -23.73
CA ARG A 150 2.23 -5.58 -23.31
C ARG A 150 1.33 -6.40 -24.25
N PRO A 151 1.39 -7.75 -24.17
CA PRO A 151 0.84 -8.62 -25.19
C PRO A 151 -0.66 -8.91 -25.04
N PHE A 152 -1.24 -8.68 -23.86
CA PHE A 152 -2.61 -9.07 -23.56
C PHE A 152 -3.59 -7.94 -23.82
N ILE A 153 -4.71 -8.29 -24.45
CA ILE A 153 -5.85 -7.41 -24.68
C ILE A 153 -7.14 -8.22 -24.64
N ARG A 154 -8.18 -7.67 -24.01
CA ARG A 154 -9.56 -8.17 -24.01
C ARG A 154 -10.50 -6.99 -24.23
N CYS A 155 -11.63 -7.23 -24.89
CA CYS A 155 -12.57 -6.18 -25.24
C CYS A 155 -14.02 -6.61 -25.03
N ALA A 156 -14.91 -5.62 -24.95
CA ALA A 156 -16.35 -5.79 -24.94
C ALA A 156 -17.05 -4.58 -25.56
N VAL A 157 -18.26 -4.78 -26.06
CA VAL A 157 -19.18 -3.68 -26.38
C VAL A 157 -20.25 -3.61 -25.31
N VAL A 158 -20.53 -2.41 -24.82
CA VAL A 158 -21.51 -2.19 -23.75
C VAL A 158 -22.62 -1.28 -24.27
N ARG A 159 -23.87 -1.66 -24.01
CA ARG A 159 -25.05 -0.79 -24.22
C ARG A 159 -25.60 -0.35 -22.88
N LEU A 160 -25.51 0.94 -22.64
CA LEU A 160 -26.00 1.62 -21.45
C LEU A 160 -26.07 3.11 -21.77
N ARG A 161 -27.23 3.75 -21.56
CA ARG A 161 -27.38 5.19 -21.76
C ARG A 161 -26.58 5.95 -20.71
N VAL A 162 -25.58 6.69 -21.16
CA VAL A 162 -24.64 7.44 -20.32
C VAL A 162 -25.20 8.82 -20.03
N ASP A 163 -25.53 9.10 -18.78
CA ASP A 163 -25.74 10.46 -18.27
C ASP A 163 -24.48 10.98 -17.54
N LEU A 164 -24.43 12.27 -17.20
CA LEU A 164 -23.28 12.84 -16.48
C LEU A 164 -22.96 12.16 -15.14
N PRO A 165 -23.94 11.84 -14.26
CA PRO A 165 -23.68 11.09 -13.03
C PRO A 165 -23.04 9.72 -13.28
N LEU A 166 -23.58 8.94 -14.22
CA LEU A 166 -23.07 7.61 -14.55
C LEU A 166 -21.69 7.68 -15.20
N LEU A 167 -21.45 8.65 -16.09
CA LEU A 167 -20.12 8.86 -16.68
C LEU A 167 -19.05 9.03 -15.60
N ARG A 168 -19.33 9.78 -14.55
CA ARG A 168 -18.41 9.95 -13.40
C ARG A 168 -18.16 8.65 -12.66
N GLU A 169 -19.19 7.85 -12.41
CA GLU A 169 -19.05 6.54 -11.76
C GLU A 169 -18.22 5.56 -12.61
N ILE A 170 -18.43 5.54 -13.93
CA ILE A 170 -17.62 4.74 -14.86
C ILE A 170 -16.16 5.16 -14.78
N MET A 171 -15.87 6.47 -14.79
CA MET A 171 -14.50 6.97 -14.68
C MET A 171 -13.88 6.67 -13.31
N ARG A 172 -14.64 6.78 -12.22
CA ARG A 172 -14.17 6.46 -10.87
C ARG A 172 -13.82 4.98 -10.73
N LEU A 173 -14.72 4.08 -11.14
CA LEU A 173 -14.46 2.65 -11.17
C LEU A 173 -13.22 2.31 -12.02
N GLN A 174 -13.07 2.96 -13.18
CA GLN A 174 -11.89 2.80 -14.02
C GLN A 174 -10.59 3.17 -13.28
N GLU A 175 -10.57 4.31 -12.59
CA GLU A 175 -9.40 4.75 -11.82
C GLU A 175 -9.11 3.81 -10.62
N HIS A 176 -10.14 3.37 -9.90
CA HIS A 176 -9.98 2.43 -8.80
C HIS A 176 -9.40 1.08 -9.27
N LEU A 177 -9.88 0.54 -10.40
CA LEU A 177 -9.35 -0.71 -10.96
C LEU A 177 -7.95 -0.54 -11.57
N HIS A 178 -7.61 0.63 -12.12
CA HIS A 178 -6.24 0.95 -12.54
C HIS A 178 -5.26 0.90 -11.36
N TRP A 179 -5.67 1.41 -10.19
CA TRP A 179 -4.87 1.37 -8.97
C TRP A 179 -4.78 -0.06 -8.39
N ALA A 180 -5.92 -0.71 -8.16
CA ALA A 180 -6.00 -2.01 -7.47
C ALA A 180 -5.43 -3.17 -8.33
N ILE A 181 -6.22 -3.67 -9.29
CA ILE A 181 -5.81 -4.81 -10.13
C ILE A 181 -4.67 -4.39 -11.07
N GLY A 182 -4.74 -3.15 -11.58
CA GLY A 182 -3.78 -2.61 -12.53
C GLY A 182 -2.40 -2.30 -11.93
N ARG A 183 -2.25 -2.20 -10.60
CA ARG A 183 -1.03 -1.71 -9.92
C ARG A 183 -0.53 -0.41 -10.54
N ASP A 184 -1.38 0.60 -10.46
CA ASP A 184 -1.22 1.89 -11.14
C ASP A 184 -0.93 1.72 -12.65
N ARG A 185 -1.82 0.96 -13.30
CA ARG A 185 -1.81 0.63 -14.73
C ARG A 185 -0.67 -0.25 -15.25
N LYS A 186 0.30 -0.63 -14.41
CA LYS A 186 1.44 -1.48 -14.79
C LYS A 186 1.00 -2.84 -15.35
N LEU A 187 0.01 -3.48 -14.73
CA LEU A 187 -0.48 -4.81 -15.09
C LEU A 187 -1.64 -4.81 -16.07
N SER A 188 -2.59 -3.88 -15.91
CA SER A 188 -3.75 -3.71 -16.78
C SER A 188 -4.19 -2.24 -16.86
N SER A 189 -4.73 -1.82 -18.00
CA SER A 189 -5.30 -0.48 -18.19
C SER A 189 -6.56 -0.57 -19.05
N ILE A 190 -7.65 -0.02 -18.52
CA ILE A 190 -8.96 0.08 -19.17
C ILE A 190 -9.01 1.32 -20.08
N GLY A 191 -9.59 1.17 -21.27
CA GLY A 191 -10.06 2.27 -22.12
C GLY A 191 -11.56 2.15 -22.39
N VAL A 192 -12.23 3.30 -22.51
CA VAL A 192 -13.68 3.40 -22.76
C VAL A 192 -13.92 4.46 -23.83
N TYR A 193 -14.64 4.09 -24.89
CA TYR A 193 -14.77 4.90 -26.11
C TYR A 193 -16.20 4.96 -26.60
N ASN A 194 -16.63 6.12 -27.10
CA ASN A 194 -17.90 6.24 -27.80
C ASN A 194 -17.91 5.31 -29.04
N LEU A 195 -18.81 4.33 -29.08
CA LEU A 195 -18.83 3.34 -30.16
C LEU A 195 -19.23 3.98 -31.51
N GLY A 196 -20.11 4.98 -31.49
CA GLY A 196 -20.70 5.59 -32.68
C GLY A 196 -19.72 6.36 -33.57
N VAL A 197 -18.52 6.66 -33.07
CA VAL A 197 -17.45 7.34 -33.84
C VAL A 197 -16.38 6.37 -34.36
N LEU A 198 -16.47 5.09 -34.02
CA LEU A 198 -15.47 4.07 -34.39
C LEU A 198 -15.86 3.34 -35.67
N THR A 199 -14.87 2.82 -36.40
CA THR A 199 -15.08 1.97 -37.59
C THR A 199 -14.36 0.64 -37.45
N PRO A 200 -15.09 -0.50 -37.42
CA PRO A 200 -14.47 -1.81 -37.31
C PRO A 200 -13.70 -2.19 -38.59
N PRO A 201 -12.70 -3.10 -38.50
CA PRO A 201 -12.16 -3.66 -37.25
C PRO A 201 -11.27 -2.67 -36.50
N ILE A 202 -11.13 -2.89 -35.19
CA ILE A 202 -10.15 -2.21 -34.36
C ILE A 202 -8.81 -2.93 -34.47
N TYR A 203 -7.70 -2.20 -34.47
CA TYR A 203 -6.35 -2.75 -34.52
C TYR A 203 -5.59 -2.41 -33.26
N TYR A 204 -5.05 -3.44 -32.60
CA TYR A 204 -4.02 -3.26 -31.57
C TYR A 204 -2.64 -3.36 -32.23
N THR A 205 -1.89 -2.26 -32.22
CA THR A 205 -0.62 -2.09 -32.94
C THR A 205 0.36 -1.28 -32.09
N ALA A 206 1.42 -0.76 -32.70
CA ALA A 206 2.36 0.14 -32.07
C ALA A 206 2.44 1.51 -32.76
N LEU A 207 2.51 2.56 -31.95
CA LEU A 207 2.85 3.93 -32.32
C LEU A 207 4.36 4.12 -32.23
N HIS A 208 5.01 4.60 -33.28
CA HIS A 208 6.40 5.02 -33.17
C HIS A 208 6.49 6.35 -32.42
N ALA A 209 7.33 6.43 -31.38
CA ALA A 209 7.35 7.54 -30.42
C ALA A 209 7.37 8.94 -31.06
N LYS A 210 8.13 9.10 -32.15
CA LYS A 210 8.31 10.38 -32.88
C LYS A 210 7.41 10.63 -34.09
N LYS A 211 6.75 9.61 -34.66
CA LYS A 211 6.18 9.70 -36.01
C LYS A 211 4.65 9.74 -36.03
N GLY A 212 3.99 8.93 -35.22
CA GLY A 212 2.53 8.93 -35.19
C GLY A 212 2.01 9.98 -34.21
N ARG A 213 0.96 10.69 -34.62
CA ARG A 213 0.36 11.79 -33.86
C ARG A 213 -1.14 11.60 -33.74
N PHE A 214 -1.71 12.06 -32.62
CA PHE A 214 -3.16 12.13 -32.41
C PHE A 214 -3.46 13.20 -31.35
N THR A 215 -4.74 13.54 -31.20
CA THR A 215 -5.19 14.51 -30.18
C THR A 215 -5.43 13.78 -28.86
N PRO A 216 -4.61 13.96 -27.83
CA PRO A 216 -4.84 13.31 -26.54
C PRO A 216 -6.04 13.93 -25.82
N LEU A 217 -6.75 13.10 -25.06
CA LEU A 217 -7.89 13.50 -24.24
C LEU A 217 -7.52 14.65 -23.29
N GLY A 218 -8.27 15.74 -23.34
CA GLY A 218 -8.05 16.96 -22.55
C GLY A 218 -7.24 18.05 -23.26
N MET A 219 -6.78 17.82 -24.50
CA MET A 219 -6.07 18.83 -25.31
C MET A 219 -6.71 18.96 -26.70
N PRO A 220 -7.99 19.41 -26.81
CA PRO A 220 -8.68 19.49 -28.09
C PRO A 220 -7.94 20.39 -29.08
N GLY A 221 -7.70 19.88 -30.29
CA GLY A 221 -6.98 20.59 -31.35
C GLY A 221 -5.46 20.48 -31.30
N GLU A 222 -4.88 19.90 -30.25
CA GLU A 222 -3.43 19.66 -30.17
C GLU A 222 -3.07 18.24 -30.65
N SER A 223 -2.62 18.12 -31.90
CA SER A 223 -2.08 16.86 -32.41
C SER A 223 -0.65 16.67 -31.89
N LEU A 224 -0.41 15.64 -31.07
CA LEU A 224 0.89 15.37 -30.42
C LEU A 224 1.40 13.97 -30.78
N SER A 225 2.72 13.81 -30.90
CA SER A 225 3.39 12.51 -30.97
C SER A 225 3.45 11.82 -29.61
N GLY A 226 3.72 10.52 -29.60
CA GLY A 226 3.85 9.77 -28.34
C GLY A 226 4.90 10.36 -27.38
N GLU A 227 6.06 10.78 -27.89
CA GLU A 227 7.11 11.41 -27.08
C GLU A 227 6.69 12.78 -26.52
N GLU A 228 6.00 13.60 -27.33
CA GLU A 228 5.44 14.87 -26.86
C GLU A 228 4.38 14.67 -25.79
N ILE A 229 3.53 13.65 -25.93
CA ILE A 229 2.53 13.27 -24.92
C ILE A 229 3.22 12.95 -23.59
N LEU A 230 4.26 12.10 -23.60
CA LEU A 230 4.97 11.72 -22.37
C LEU A 230 5.66 12.89 -21.66
N ARG A 231 6.03 13.94 -22.41
CA ARG A 231 6.69 15.14 -21.85
C ARG A 231 5.74 16.24 -21.43
N ARG A 232 4.65 16.46 -22.17
CA ARG A 232 3.78 17.65 -22.04
C ARG A 232 2.43 17.34 -21.40
N HIS A 233 1.85 16.17 -21.66
CA HIS A 233 0.51 15.85 -21.18
C HIS A 233 0.55 15.45 -19.69
N PRO A 234 -0.34 15.94 -18.81
CA PRO A 234 -0.30 15.59 -17.38
C PRO A 234 -0.29 14.08 -17.10
N LYS A 235 -1.18 13.31 -17.76
CA LYS A 235 -1.14 11.83 -17.68
C LYS A 235 0.09 11.21 -18.34
N GLY A 236 0.68 11.88 -19.35
CA GLY A 236 1.89 11.42 -20.01
C GLY A 236 3.11 11.53 -19.08
N VAL A 237 3.21 12.62 -18.34
CA VAL A 237 4.25 12.81 -17.31
C VAL A 237 4.04 11.81 -16.17
N GLY A 238 2.81 11.68 -15.66
CA GLY A 238 2.51 10.77 -14.54
C GLY A 238 2.81 9.29 -14.85
N TYR A 239 2.44 8.83 -16.05
CA TYR A 239 2.56 7.41 -16.44
C TYR A 239 3.71 7.11 -17.41
N GLY A 240 4.56 8.09 -17.73
CA GLY A 240 5.62 7.96 -18.73
C GLY A 240 6.67 6.92 -18.37
N HIS A 241 6.92 6.73 -17.07
CA HIS A 241 7.83 5.71 -16.53
C HIS A 241 7.45 4.28 -16.97
N LEU A 242 6.17 4.01 -17.26
CA LEU A 242 5.71 2.69 -17.75
C LEU A 242 6.16 2.40 -19.19
N LEU A 243 6.53 3.44 -19.94
CA LEU A 243 6.97 3.36 -21.34
C LEU A 243 8.42 3.82 -21.54
N GLU A 244 9.14 4.07 -20.45
CA GLU A 244 10.51 4.59 -20.48
C GLU A 244 11.46 3.63 -21.22
N GLY A 245 12.38 4.21 -22.00
CA GLY A 245 13.34 3.46 -22.82
C GLY A 245 12.74 2.74 -24.03
N ARG A 246 11.44 2.90 -24.35
CA ARG A 246 10.80 2.26 -25.51
C ARG A 246 10.71 3.21 -26.70
N SER A 247 10.92 2.69 -27.91
CA SER A 247 10.77 3.46 -29.16
C SER A 247 9.40 3.30 -29.83
N ARG A 248 8.61 2.32 -29.36
CA ARG A 248 7.30 1.96 -29.89
C ARG A 248 6.33 1.74 -28.72
N TYR A 249 5.21 2.45 -28.74
CA TYR A 249 4.20 2.42 -27.69
C TYR A 249 2.94 1.68 -28.15
N PRO A 250 2.16 1.05 -27.26
CA PRO A 250 0.90 0.41 -27.62
C PRO A 250 -0.07 1.42 -28.20
N LEU A 251 -0.83 1.03 -29.22
CA LEU A 251 -1.78 1.89 -29.89
C LEU A 251 -3.03 1.10 -30.29
N LEU A 252 -4.20 1.67 -29.99
CA LEU A 252 -5.47 1.23 -30.53
C LEU A 252 -5.91 2.21 -31.62
N VAL A 253 -6.25 1.69 -32.79
CA VAL A 253 -6.65 2.47 -33.96
C VAL A 253 -7.75 1.73 -34.73
N ASP A 254 -8.70 2.45 -35.30
CA ASP A 254 -9.78 1.86 -36.08
C ASP A 254 -9.42 1.66 -37.57
N ALA A 255 -10.37 1.17 -38.38
CA ALA A 255 -10.15 0.94 -39.81
C ALA A 255 -9.94 2.21 -40.66
N ARG A 256 -10.37 3.37 -40.17
CA ARG A 256 -10.15 4.68 -40.82
C ARG A 256 -8.87 5.36 -40.34
N GLY A 257 -8.11 4.73 -39.45
CA GLY A 257 -6.91 5.34 -38.87
C GLY A 257 -7.20 6.27 -37.69
N GLN A 258 -8.44 6.32 -37.19
CA GLN A 258 -8.78 7.08 -35.99
C GLN A 258 -8.13 6.39 -34.79
N VAL A 259 -7.29 7.13 -34.07
CA VAL A 259 -6.67 6.63 -32.83
C VAL A 259 -7.74 6.60 -31.73
N LEU A 260 -7.81 5.49 -31.01
CA LEU A 260 -8.64 5.34 -29.81
C LEU A 260 -7.81 5.71 -28.57
N SER A 261 -6.60 5.16 -28.46
CA SER A 261 -5.75 5.37 -27.30
C SER A 261 -4.29 4.97 -27.55
N MET A 262 -3.42 5.47 -26.68
CA MET A 262 -2.05 5.02 -26.47
C MET A 262 -1.94 4.42 -25.05
N PRO A 263 -2.29 3.13 -24.85
CA PRO A 263 -2.21 2.50 -23.54
C PRO A 263 -0.77 2.40 -23.00
N PRO A 264 -0.57 2.41 -21.67
CA PRO A 264 -1.56 2.63 -20.61
C PRO A 264 -1.84 4.12 -20.29
N VAL A 265 -1.40 5.04 -21.15
CA VAL A 265 -1.24 6.44 -20.78
C VAL A 265 -2.52 7.25 -20.98
N ILE A 266 -3.02 7.32 -22.22
CA ILE A 266 -4.08 8.28 -22.57
C ILE A 266 -4.96 7.80 -23.73
N ASN A 267 -6.24 8.19 -23.69
CA ASN A 267 -7.20 8.02 -24.79
C ASN A 267 -7.15 9.22 -25.75
N SER A 268 -7.77 9.11 -26.92
CA SER A 268 -7.94 10.22 -27.87
C SER A 268 -9.16 11.08 -27.50
N GLU A 269 -9.10 12.38 -27.82
CA GLU A 269 -10.24 13.30 -27.62
C GLU A 269 -11.41 12.98 -28.55
N GLU A 270 -11.13 12.54 -29.79
CA GLU A 270 -12.15 12.23 -30.80
C GLU A 270 -13.02 11.03 -30.41
N THR A 271 -12.49 10.09 -29.62
CA THR A 271 -13.18 8.86 -29.19
C THR A 271 -13.75 8.94 -27.77
N ARG A 272 -13.68 10.14 -27.16
CA ARG A 272 -14.14 10.40 -25.79
C ARG A 272 -15.60 9.96 -25.57
N LEU A 273 -15.84 9.26 -24.47
CA LEU A 273 -17.19 9.00 -23.98
C LEU A 273 -17.84 10.29 -23.47
N ARG A 274 -19.06 10.59 -23.93
CA ARG A 274 -19.83 11.81 -23.60
C ARG A 274 -21.20 11.43 -23.07
N GLU A 275 -21.85 12.38 -22.40
CA GLU A 275 -23.27 12.26 -22.07
C GLU A 275 -24.12 12.07 -23.33
N GLY A 276 -25.17 11.26 -23.21
CA GLY A 276 -26.09 10.92 -24.31
C GLY A 276 -25.65 9.72 -25.14
N VAL A 277 -24.43 9.21 -24.97
CA VAL A 277 -23.98 7.99 -25.65
C VAL A 277 -24.74 6.78 -25.13
N GLU A 278 -25.25 5.93 -26.03
CA GLU A 278 -26.00 4.70 -25.67
C GLU A 278 -25.17 3.43 -25.78
N GLU A 279 -24.08 3.46 -26.56
CA GLU A 279 -23.19 2.33 -26.80
C GLU A 279 -21.72 2.75 -26.74
N PHE A 280 -20.89 1.98 -26.06
CA PHE A 280 -19.45 2.25 -25.96
C PHE A 280 -18.60 0.99 -26.06
N PHE A 281 -17.41 1.15 -26.62
CA PHE A 281 -16.38 0.11 -26.70
C PHE A 281 -15.50 0.16 -25.46
N VAL A 282 -15.19 -0.99 -24.88
CA VAL A 282 -14.28 -1.13 -23.75
C VAL A 282 -13.12 -2.04 -24.16
N ASP A 283 -11.90 -1.59 -23.90
CA ASP A 283 -10.71 -2.44 -23.95
C ASP A 283 -10.04 -2.52 -22.58
N VAL A 284 -9.34 -3.61 -22.35
CA VAL A 284 -8.34 -3.71 -21.29
C VAL A 284 -7.08 -4.29 -21.89
N THR A 285 -5.98 -3.54 -21.84
CA THR A 285 -4.64 -3.99 -22.26
C THR A 285 -3.75 -4.19 -21.06
N GLY A 286 -2.75 -5.07 -21.15
CA GLY A 286 -1.91 -5.35 -19.99
C GLY A 286 -0.70 -6.25 -20.24
N THR A 287 0.12 -6.34 -19.20
CA THR A 287 1.31 -7.21 -19.13
C THR A 287 1.01 -8.54 -18.47
N SER A 288 -0.12 -8.66 -17.78
CA SER A 288 -0.62 -9.89 -17.16
C SER A 288 -2.00 -10.25 -17.71
N GLN A 289 -2.14 -11.46 -18.27
CA GLN A 289 -3.42 -11.95 -18.78
C GLN A 289 -4.48 -11.98 -17.68
N LYS A 290 -4.13 -12.51 -16.50
CA LYS A 290 -5.04 -12.59 -15.37
C LYS A 290 -5.53 -11.20 -14.94
N ALA A 291 -4.63 -10.21 -14.83
CA ALA A 291 -5.02 -8.85 -14.49
C ALA A 291 -5.97 -8.24 -15.54
N VAL A 292 -5.70 -8.45 -16.83
CA VAL A 292 -6.57 -7.98 -17.92
C VAL A 292 -7.97 -8.60 -17.84
N GLU A 293 -8.04 -9.92 -17.64
CA GLU A 293 -9.31 -10.64 -17.57
C GLU A 293 -10.11 -10.28 -16.32
N ASP A 294 -9.47 -10.26 -15.14
CA ASP A 294 -10.12 -9.93 -13.88
C ASP A 294 -10.55 -8.44 -13.83
N THR A 295 -9.75 -7.52 -14.40
CA THR A 295 -10.13 -6.10 -14.56
C THR A 295 -11.36 -5.96 -15.48
N LEU A 296 -11.36 -6.59 -16.66
CA LEU A 296 -12.49 -6.49 -17.57
C LEU A 296 -13.76 -7.13 -16.98
N ALA A 297 -13.63 -8.29 -16.33
CA ALA A 297 -14.75 -8.96 -15.69
C ALA A 297 -15.36 -8.10 -14.58
N THR A 298 -14.53 -7.57 -13.68
CA THR A 298 -14.98 -6.72 -12.57
C THR A 298 -15.66 -5.46 -13.10
N PHE A 299 -15.03 -4.77 -14.05
CA PHE A 299 -15.58 -3.56 -14.67
C PHE A 299 -16.97 -3.82 -15.28
N LEU A 300 -17.09 -4.84 -16.13
CA LEU A 300 -18.34 -5.16 -16.81
C LEU A 300 -19.44 -5.65 -15.86
N CYS A 301 -19.09 -6.46 -14.85
CA CYS A 301 -20.06 -6.92 -13.86
C CYS A 301 -20.66 -5.75 -13.09
N SER A 302 -19.87 -4.75 -12.70
CA SER A 302 -20.39 -3.53 -12.06
C SER A 302 -21.26 -2.70 -13.00
N LEU A 303 -20.91 -2.58 -14.29
CA LEU A 303 -21.78 -1.90 -15.28
C LEU A 303 -23.13 -2.61 -15.45
N VAL A 304 -23.17 -3.94 -15.40
CA VAL A 304 -24.42 -4.72 -15.48
C VAL A 304 -25.35 -4.41 -14.31
N GLU A 305 -24.81 -4.15 -13.11
CA GLU A 305 -25.62 -3.71 -11.95
C GLU A 305 -26.26 -2.31 -12.20
N TRP A 306 -25.67 -1.50 -13.07
CA TRP A 306 -26.24 -0.22 -13.52
C TRP A 306 -27.19 -0.37 -14.71
N GLY A 307 -27.54 -1.60 -15.10
CA GLY A 307 -28.47 -1.90 -16.19
C GLY A 307 -27.80 -2.07 -17.56
N ALA A 308 -26.48 -2.19 -17.61
CA ALA A 308 -25.79 -2.42 -18.87
C ALA A 308 -26.09 -3.81 -19.46
N LYS A 309 -26.02 -3.90 -20.78
CA LYS A 309 -25.93 -5.17 -21.51
C LYS A 309 -24.56 -5.26 -22.20
N VAL A 310 -24.00 -6.46 -22.27
CA VAL A 310 -22.62 -6.70 -22.75
C VAL A 310 -22.62 -7.60 -23.98
N TRP A 311 -21.92 -7.18 -25.03
CA TRP A 311 -21.71 -7.92 -26.28
C TRP A 311 -20.25 -8.34 -26.41
N SER A 312 -20.05 -9.54 -26.97
CA SER A 312 -18.72 -10.09 -27.24
C SER A 312 -18.02 -9.36 -28.37
N VAL A 313 -16.68 -9.37 -28.33
CA VAL A 313 -15.78 -8.92 -29.39
C VAL A 313 -14.87 -10.08 -29.76
N GLU A 314 -14.70 -10.32 -31.05
CA GLU A 314 -13.73 -11.30 -31.57
C GLU A 314 -12.33 -10.68 -31.56
N VAL A 315 -11.39 -11.31 -30.88
CA VAL A 315 -9.99 -10.87 -30.81
C VAL A 315 -9.13 -11.85 -31.60
N GLU A 316 -8.64 -11.40 -32.75
CA GLU A 316 -7.71 -12.16 -33.59
C GLU A 316 -6.26 -11.85 -33.20
N ARG A 317 -5.51 -12.90 -32.86
CA ARG A 317 -4.12 -12.86 -32.42
C ARG A 317 -3.15 -12.97 -33.60
N LYS A 318 -1.85 -12.76 -33.32
CA LYS A 318 -0.78 -12.70 -34.35
C LYS A 318 -0.55 -14.02 -35.07
N ASP A 319 -0.90 -15.13 -34.43
CA ASP A 319 -0.81 -16.52 -34.86
C ASP A 319 -2.07 -17.01 -35.57
N GLY A 320 -3.10 -16.16 -35.69
CA GLY A 320 -4.39 -16.51 -36.28
C GLY A 320 -5.37 -17.14 -35.28
N GLU A 321 -5.00 -17.25 -34.00
CA GLU A 321 -5.95 -17.65 -32.96
C GLU A 321 -7.04 -16.58 -32.80
N VAL A 322 -8.31 -17.01 -32.78
CA VAL A 322 -9.45 -16.13 -32.58
C VAL A 322 -10.09 -16.46 -31.24
N GLU A 323 -10.07 -15.50 -30.33
CA GLU A 323 -10.69 -15.60 -29.02
C GLU A 323 -11.94 -14.71 -28.97
N VAL A 324 -13.09 -15.28 -28.59
CA VAL A 324 -14.33 -14.52 -28.40
C VAL A 324 -14.49 -14.19 -26.91
N GLY A 325 -14.44 -12.91 -26.56
CA GLY A 325 -14.53 -12.42 -25.18
C GLY A 325 -15.54 -11.28 -25.03
N PRO A 326 -15.92 -10.89 -23.81
CA PRO A 326 -15.40 -11.37 -22.53
C PRO A 326 -16.03 -12.71 -22.09
N ASN A 327 -15.29 -13.49 -21.30
CA ASN A 327 -15.83 -14.68 -20.63
C ASN A 327 -16.26 -14.32 -19.20
N LEU A 328 -17.57 -14.12 -19.01
CA LEU A 328 -18.16 -13.82 -17.69
C LEU A 328 -18.83 -15.05 -17.04
N ARG A 329 -18.41 -16.27 -17.41
CA ARG A 329 -18.91 -17.50 -16.78
C ARG A 329 -18.36 -17.64 -15.36
N SER A 330 -19.15 -18.24 -14.48
CA SER A 330 -18.69 -18.58 -13.14
C SER A 330 -17.56 -19.61 -13.19
N ARG A 331 -16.67 -19.48 -12.20
CA ARG A 331 -15.60 -20.43 -11.92
C ARG A 331 -16.03 -21.32 -10.75
N TRP A 332 -15.29 -22.39 -10.47
CA TRP A 332 -15.60 -23.25 -9.34
C TRP A 332 -14.36 -23.85 -8.68
N LEU A 333 -14.47 -24.13 -7.38
CA LEU A 333 -13.50 -24.91 -6.59
C LEU A 333 -14.21 -26.08 -5.91
N SER A 334 -13.45 -27.14 -5.63
CA SER A 334 -13.93 -28.24 -4.78
C SER A 334 -13.64 -27.89 -3.33
N VAL A 335 -14.65 -27.92 -2.49
CA VAL A 335 -14.58 -27.56 -1.07
C VAL A 335 -15.17 -28.70 -0.23
N ASP A 336 -14.51 -29.01 0.87
CA ASP A 336 -15.03 -29.93 1.89
C ASP A 336 -15.59 -29.10 3.04
N TYR A 337 -16.89 -29.22 3.32
CA TYR A 337 -17.53 -28.42 4.36
C TYR A 337 -17.02 -28.80 5.76
N GLN A 338 -16.56 -30.05 5.96
CA GLN A 338 -16.02 -30.46 7.25
C GLN A 338 -14.71 -29.71 7.55
N ARG A 339 -13.87 -29.51 6.53
CA ARG A 339 -12.68 -28.67 6.67
C ARG A 339 -13.03 -27.22 6.99
N ALA A 340 -14.12 -26.68 6.43
CA ALA A 340 -14.58 -25.34 6.76
C ALA A 340 -14.96 -25.25 8.25
N LYS A 341 -15.69 -26.25 8.79
CA LYS A 341 -16.00 -26.31 10.23
C LYS A 341 -14.75 -26.35 11.09
N ASP A 342 -13.81 -27.24 10.75
CA ASP A 342 -12.59 -27.44 11.52
C ASP A 342 -11.71 -26.18 11.52
N TRP A 343 -11.61 -25.49 10.37
CA TRP A 343 -10.87 -24.22 10.25
C TRP A 343 -11.52 -23.08 11.02
N LEU A 344 -12.85 -22.98 10.97
CA LEU A 344 -13.58 -21.90 11.61
C LEU A 344 -13.82 -22.14 13.10
N GLY A 345 -13.67 -23.39 13.58
CA GLY A 345 -14.04 -23.76 14.95
C GLY A 345 -15.54 -23.62 15.21
N LEU A 346 -16.36 -23.75 14.17
CA LEU A 346 -17.81 -23.58 14.24
C LEU A 346 -18.56 -24.85 13.85
N GLU A 347 -19.66 -25.10 14.55
CA GLU A 347 -20.61 -26.15 14.21
C GLU A 347 -21.73 -25.58 13.34
N PHE A 348 -21.89 -26.11 12.13
CA PHE A 348 -22.99 -25.80 11.22
C PHE A 348 -23.31 -26.99 10.30
N SER A 349 -24.55 -27.06 9.81
CA SER A 349 -25.02 -28.09 8.89
C SER A 349 -24.57 -27.83 7.43
N GLN A 350 -24.75 -28.82 6.55
CA GLN A 350 -24.49 -28.63 5.12
C GLN A 350 -25.45 -27.62 4.49
N GLU A 351 -26.70 -27.57 4.95
CA GLU A 351 -27.70 -26.60 4.52
C GLU A 351 -27.30 -25.19 4.97
N GLU A 352 -26.78 -25.04 6.19
CA GLU A 352 -26.20 -23.79 6.69
C GLU A 352 -25.01 -23.33 5.85
N PHE A 353 -24.08 -24.23 5.56
CA PHE A 353 -22.95 -23.94 4.68
C PHE A 353 -23.40 -23.39 3.33
N VAL A 354 -24.38 -24.01 2.67
CA VAL A 354 -24.94 -23.51 1.41
C VAL A 354 -25.58 -22.12 1.61
N ARG A 355 -26.38 -21.92 2.67
CA ARG A 355 -27.02 -20.62 2.95
C ARG A 355 -26.00 -19.50 3.20
N TYR A 356 -24.90 -19.80 3.89
CA TYR A 356 -23.82 -18.84 4.14
C TYR A 356 -23.14 -18.44 2.83
N LEU A 357 -22.83 -19.40 1.96
CA LEU A 357 -22.27 -19.12 0.64
C LEU A 357 -23.23 -18.31 -0.23
N GLU A 358 -24.53 -18.62 -0.20
CA GLU A 358 -25.55 -17.87 -0.93
C GLU A 358 -25.69 -16.42 -0.44
N LYS A 359 -25.52 -16.18 0.87
CA LYS A 359 -25.45 -14.83 1.46
C LYS A 359 -24.26 -14.03 0.91
N MET A 360 -23.17 -14.71 0.55
CA MET A 360 -21.98 -14.11 -0.09
C MET A 360 -22.02 -14.10 -1.63
N ARG A 361 -23.20 -14.26 -2.24
CA ARG A 361 -23.41 -14.32 -3.70
C ARG A 361 -22.65 -15.47 -4.39
N LEU A 362 -22.40 -16.55 -3.67
CA LEU A 362 -21.86 -17.80 -4.20
C LEU A 362 -22.95 -18.87 -4.31
N SER A 363 -22.65 -20.01 -4.93
CA SER A 363 -23.55 -21.17 -4.89
C SER A 363 -22.76 -22.45 -4.79
N ALA A 364 -23.31 -23.46 -4.10
CA ALA A 364 -22.65 -24.74 -3.92
C ALA A 364 -23.52 -25.88 -4.43
N ARG A 365 -22.90 -26.88 -5.08
CA ARG A 365 -23.58 -28.12 -5.48
C ARG A 365 -22.83 -29.32 -4.90
N PRO A 366 -23.50 -30.28 -4.26
CA PRO A 366 -22.84 -31.47 -3.74
C PRO A 366 -22.24 -32.28 -4.90
N VAL A 367 -21.03 -32.82 -4.71
CA VAL A 367 -20.31 -33.65 -5.69
C VAL A 367 -19.60 -34.80 -4.99
N GLY A 368 -20.01 -36.05 -5.26
CA GLY A 368 -19.30 -37.29 -4.91
C GLY A 368 -18.80 -37.44 -3.45
N GLY A 369 -19.41 -38.33 -2.67
CA GLY A 369 -19.10 -38.55 -1.25
C GLY A 369 -19.89 -37.63 -0.32
N ARG A 370 -19.91 -37.93 1.00
CA ARG A 370 -20.59 -37.07 1.99
C ARG A 370 -19.72 -35.82 2.27
N GLY A 371 -20.28 -34.62 2.16
CA GLY A 371 -19.66 -33.36 2.60
C GLY A 371 -18.82 -32.58 1.57
N LYS A 372 -18.67 -33.07 0.33
CA LYS A 372 -17.93 -32.36 -0.74
C LYS A 372 -18.85 -31.54 -1.64
N PHE A 373 -18.46 -30.30 -1.89
CA PHE A 373 -19.19 -29.33 -2.70
C PHE A 373 -18.33 -28.78 -3.83
N ARG A 374 -18.95 -28.61 -5.00
CA ARG A 374 -18.46 -27.72 -6.05
C ARG A 374 -19.03 -26.33 -5.75
N VAL A 375 -18.20 -25.45 -5.24
CA VAL A 375 -18.57 -24.07 -4.93
C VAL A 375 -18.28 -23.20 -6.15
N PHE A 376 -19.32 -22.59 -6.69
CA PHE A 376 -19.28 -21.70 -7.83
C PHE A 376 -19.21 -20.25 -7.36
N TYR A 377 -18.32 -19.50 -7.99
CA TYR A 377 -18.11 -18.09 -7.72
C TYR A 377 -18.09 -17.26 -9.01
N PRO A 378 -18.52 -16.00 -8.95
CA PRO A 378 -18.66 -15.15 -10.12
C PRO A 378 -17.29 -14.67 -10.62
N PRO A 379 -17.19 -14.26 -11.90
CA PRO A 379 -15.92 -13.94 -12.54
C PRO A 379 -15.22 -12.69 -11.96
N TYR A 380 -15.94 -11.82 -11.24
CA TYR A 380 -15.39 -10.64 -10.58
C TYR A 380 -14.65 -10.96 -9.26
N ARG A 381 -14.89 -12.14 -8.66
CA ARG A 381 -14.17 -12.59 -7.45
C ARG A 381 -12.79 -13.12 -7.81
N SER A 382 -11.86 -12.19 -8.02
CA SER A 382 -10.46 -12.45 -8.38
C SER A 382 -9.57 -12.90 -7.20
N ASP A 383 -10.08 -12.68 -5.99
CA ASP A 383 -9.56 -13.09 -4.70
C ASP A 383 -9.60 -14.61 -4.51
N ILE A 384 -10.70 -15.26 -4.91
CA ILE A 384 -10.91 -16.70 -4.70
C ILE A 384 -9.91 -17.53 -5.53
N ARG A 385 -8.97 -18.17 -4.83
CA ARG A 385 -7.88 -19.00 -5.38
C ARG A 385 -7.73 -20.32 -4.62
N HIS A 386 -8.17 -20.39 -3.38
CA HIS A 386 -8.04 -21.52 -2.48
C HIS A 386 -9.35 -21.76 -1.72
N PRO A 387 -9.67 -23.00 -1.29
CA PRO A 387 -10.84 -23.26 -0.44
C PRO A 387 -10.92 -22.42 0.84
N VAL A 388 -9.79 -21.92 1.35
CA VAL A 388 -9.75 -21.06 2.54
C VAL A 388 -10.44 -19.71 2.29
N ASP A 389 -10.39 -19.17 1.07
CA ASP A 389 -11.13 -17.95 0.71
C ASP A 389 -12.65 -18.17 0.78
N ILE A 390 -13.10 -19.42 0.58
CA ILE A 390 -14.49 -19.82 0.77
C ILE A 390 -14.82 -19.95 2.26
N PHE A 391 -13.87 -20.36 3.09
CA PHE A 391 -14.06 -20.44 4.55
C PHE A 391 -14.20 -19.03 5.13
N GLU A 392 -13.42 -18.07 4.65
CA GLU A 392 -13.56 -16.65 4.99
C GLU A 392 -14.97 -16.12 4.66
N ASP A 393 -15.46 -16.35 3.44
CA ASP A 393 -16.83 -15.96 3.06
C ASP A 393 -17.89 -16.58 3.99
N VAL A 394 -17.70 -17.83 4.43
CA VAL A 394 -18.59 -18.46 5.42
C VAL A 394 -18.49 -17.76 6.77
N ALA A 395 -17.28 -17.41 7.23
CA ALA A 395 -17.08 -16.70 8.48
C ALA A 395 -17.74 -15.32 8.48
N ILE A 396 -17.58 -14.57 7.39
CA ILE A 396 -18.25 -13.28 7.15
C ILE A 396 -19.78 -13.45 7.15
N ALA A 397 -20.29 -14.47 6.49
CA ALA A 397 -21.73 -14.74 6.44
C ALA A 397 -22.32 -15.07 7.83
N VAL A 398 -21.59 -15.82 8.65
CA VAL A 398 -21.93 -16.10 10.06
C VAL A 398 -21.91 -14.80 10.87
N GLY A 399 -20.85 -14.00 10.69
CA GLY A 399 -20.54 -12.79 11.43
C GLY A 399 -19.53 -13.09 12.54
N TYR A 400 -18.37 -12.41 12.52
CA TYR A 400 -17.27 -12.68 13.47
C TYR A 400 -17.68 -12.52 14.94
N SER A 401 -18.63 -11.64 15.26
CA SER A 401 -19.14 -11.45 16.62
C SER A 401 -19.87 -12.68 17.20
N LYS A 402 -20.16 -13.70 16.38
CA LYS A 402 -20.79 -14.95 16.82
C LYS A 402 -19.79 -16.08 17.09
N PHE A 403 -18.51 -15.85 16.83
CA PHE A 403 -17.48 -16.84 17.13
C PHE A 403 -17.31 -16.92 18.65
N PRO A 404 -17.33 -18.12 19.25
CA PRO A 404 -17.10 -18.27 20.67
C PRO A 404 -15.63 -17.98 20.99
N ASP A 405 -15.38 -17.31 22.10
CA ASP A 405 -14.03 -17.21 22.66
C ASP A 405 -13.54 -18.61 23.04
N ALA A 406 -12.33 -18.97 22.59
CA ALA A 406 -11.72 -20.25 22.90
C ALA A 406 -10.24 -20.06 23.25
N LEU A 407 -9.79 -20.74 24.30
CA LEU A 407 -8.36 -20.87 24.59
C LEU A 407 -7.74 -21.90 23.64
N VAL A 408 -6.52 -21.62 23.17
CA VAL A 408 -5.74 -22.61 22.44
C VAL A 408 -5.46 -23.77 23.38
N PRO A 409 -5.82 -25.03 23.03
CA PRO A 409 -5.70 -26.18 23.93
C PRO A 409 -4.26 -26.72 24.01
N THR A 410 -3.27 -25.82 24.04
CA THR A 410 -1.85 -26.13 24.11
C THR A 410 -1.23 -25.34 25.24
N MET A 411 -0.63 -26.04 26.21
CA MET A 411 0.16 -25.43 27.28
C MET A 411 1.62 -25.42 26.87
N THR A 412 2.25 -24.25 26.88
CA THR A 412 3.69 -24.07 26.65
C THR A 412 4.32 -23.34 27.84
N VAL A 413 5.61 -23.57 28.07
CA VAL A 413 6.39 -22.83 29.07
C VAL A 413 7.23 -21.80 28.32
N GLY A 414 7.09 -20.53 28.67
CA GLY A 414 7.94 -19.46 28.16
C GLY A 414 9.24 -19.36 28.95
N GLU A 415 10.34 -19.04 28.28
CA GLU A 415 11.64 -18.79 28.90
C GLU A 415 12.17 -17.42 28.45
N GLN A 416 12.80 -16.69 29.35
CA GLN A 416 13.45 -15.42 29.02
C GLN A 416 14.74 -15.70 28.26
N ARG A 417 14.99 -14.95 27.18
CA ARG A 417 16.29 -15.01 26.49
C ARG A 417 17.38 -14.47 27.41
N GLU A 418 18.51 -15.14 27.45
CA GLU A 418 19.66 -14.74 28.27
C GLU A 418 20.07 -13.26 28.06
N GLU A 419 20.11 -12.80 26.80
CA GLU A 419 20.39 -11.40 26.44
C GLU A 419 19.45 -10.39 27.12
N GLU A 420 18.18 -10.74 27.32
CA GLU A 420 17.22 -9.88 28.03
C GLU A 420 17.41 -9.95 29.54
N ARG A 421 17.72 -11.12 30.10
CA ARG A 421 18.06 -11.27 31.53
C ARG A 421 19.22 -10.36 31.91
N ILE A 422 20.27 -10.38 31.09
CA ILE A 422 21.45 -9.53 31.21
C ILE A 422 21.10 -8.04 31.04
N SER A 423 20.30 -7.72 30.02
CA SER A 423 19.87 -6.34 29.77
C SER A 423 19.09 -5.78 30.96
N ASP A 424 18.24 -6.58 31.59
CA ASP A 424 17.48 -6.20 32.77
C ASP A 424 18.37 -5.94 33.98
N LEU A 425 19.38 -6.79 34.20
CA LEU A 425 20.36 -6.59 35.27
C LEU A 425 21.16 -5.30 35.03
N ALA A 426 21.72 -5.12 33.83
CA ALA A 426 22.44 -3.90 33.47
C ALA A 426 21.58 -2.65 33.67
N ARG A 427 20.30 -2.71 33.29
CA ARG A 427 19.34 -1.61 33.50
C ARG A 427 19.16 -1.29 34.98
N GLN A 428 18.97 -2.30 35.82
CA GLN A 428 18.82 -2.12 37.27
C GLN A 428 20.05 -1.45 37.89
N VAL A 429 21.25 -1.88 37.50
CA VAL A 429 22.51 -1.28 37.98
C VAL A 429 22.61 0.19 37.57
N MET A 430 22.36 0.51 36.30
CA MET A 430 22.43 1.89 35.81
C MET A 430 21.42 2.82 36.49
N LEU A 431 20.20 2.35 36.73
CA LEU A 431 19.19 3.07 37.50
C LEU A 431 19.65 3.30 38.95
N GLY A 432 20.23 2.27 39.59
CA GLY A 432 20.81 2.36 40.94
C GLY A 432 21.96 3.36 41.05
N LEU A 433 22.76 3.54 39.98
CA LEU A 433 23.82 4.54 39.88
C LEU A 433 23.30 5.97 39.59
N GLY A 434 21.98 6.14 39.50
CA GLY A 434 21.31 7.42 39.29
C GLY A 434 21.35 7.91 37.85
N PHE A 435 21.48 7.01 36.87
CA PHE A 435 21.31 7.35 35.46
C PHE A 435 19.84 7.26 35.04
N THR A 436 19.47 8.07 34.05
CA THR A 436 18.15 8.02 33.41
C THR A 436 18.24 7.28 32.09
N GLU A 437 17.38 6.28 31.88
CA GLU A 437 17.31 5.55 30.61
C GLU A 437 16.70 6.43 29.51
N ILE A 438 17.29 6.39 28.32
CA ILE A 438 16.76 7.03 27.11
C ILE A 438 16.54 5.97 26.03
N MET A 439 15.76 6.33 25.01
CA MET A 439 15.58 5.49 23.82
C MET A 439 15.75 6.36 22.58
N SER A 440 16.84 6.14 21.85
CA SER A 440 17.12 6.85 20.60
C SER A 440 16.61 6.06 19.38
N LEU A 441 16.47 6.74 18.24
CA LEU A 441 16.08 6.08 17.01
C LEU A 441 17.25 5.24 16.48
N MET A 442 16.95 4.08 15.88
CA MET A 442 17.96 3.27 15.19
C MET A 442 18.52 3.93 13.93
N GLN A 443 17.81 4.90 13.35
CA GLN A 443 18.21 5.62 12.14
C GLN A 443 18.66 7.03 12.48
N THR A 444 19.74 7.47 11.84
CA THR A 444 20.34 8.80 12.02
C THR A 444 20.97 9.25 10.70
N THR A 445 21.78 10.32 10.74
CA THR A 445 22.54 10.82 9.60
C THR A 445 23.99 10.38 9.65
N GLU A 446 24.56 10.12 8.48
CA GLU A 446 26.00 9.91 8.29
C GLU A 446 26.82 11.02 8.98
N GLN A 447 26.41 12.28 8.81
CA GLN A 447 27.07 13.43 9.44
C GLN A 447 27.12 13.34 10.98
N ARG A 448 25.97 13.05 11.63
CA ARG A 448 25.90 12.97 13.10
C ARG A 448 26.56 11.72 13.65
N HIS A 449 26.51 10.63 12.89
CA HIS A 449 26.95 9.32 13.36
C HIS A 449 28.44 9.08 13.12
N LEU A 450 29.00 9.60 12.04
CA LEU A 450 30.38 9.37 11.63
C LEU A 450 31.22 10.64 11.71
N ASP A 451 30.87 11.65 10.90
CA ASP A 451 31.70 12.85 10.73
C ASP A 451 31.88 13.62 12.03
N SER A 452 30.79 13.81 12.80
CA SER A 452 30.83 14.52 14.08
C SER A 452 31.66 13.81 15.13
N PHE A 453 31.79 12.48 15.07
CA PHE A 453 32.68 11.69 15.92
C PHE A 453 34.11 11.59 15.34
N GLY A 454 34.31 12.03 14.10
CA GLY A 454 35.61 11.99 13.43
C GLY A 454 36.05 10.60 13.01
N TYR A 455 35.10 9.70 12.71
CA TYR A 455 35.40 8.38 12.16
C TYR A 455 35.64 8.47 10.66
N SER A 456 36.79 7.95 10.20
CA SER A 456 37.18 7.98 8.78
C SER A 456 37.04 6.63 8.07
N SER A 457 36.89 5.52 8.81
CA SER A 457 36.98 4.16 8.25
C SER A 457 36.07 3.14 8.96
N LEU A 458 34.95 3.59 9.51
CA LEU A 458 34.03 2.69 10.22
C LEU A 458 33.02 2.11 9.23
N ASP A 459 32.84 0.79 9.22
CA ASP A 459 31.85 0.12 8.36
C ASP A 459 30.43 0.32 8.90
N TYR A 460 29.51 0.75 8.04
CA TYR A 460 28.14 1.07 8.44
C TYR A 460 27.09 0.68 7.36
N VAL A 461 25.83 0.58 7.78
CA VAL A 461 24.71 0.27 6.88
C VAL A 461 24.00 1.56 6.46
N ARG A 462 23.92 1.77 5.13
CA ARG A 462 23.26 2.92 4.51
C ARG A 462 21.93 2.52 3.86
N LEU A 463 20.89 3.32 4.05
CA LEU A 463 19.61 3.13 3.40
C LEU A 463 19.67 3.65 1.95
N ALA A 464 19.23 2.83 0.99
CA ALA A 464 19.26 3.20 -0.43
C ALA A 464 18.23 4.30 -0.78
N ASN A 465 17.02 4.22 -0.22
CA ASN A 465 15.91 5.14 -0.50
C ASN A 465 15.24 5.63 0.80
N PRO A 466 15.93 6.42 1.63
CA PRO A 466 15.35 6.89 2.89
C PRO A 466 14.24 7.90 2.63
N LYS A 467 13.13 7.82 3.38
CA LYS A 467 12.00 8.78 3.28
C LYS A 467 12.42 10.21 3.66
N SER A 468 13.43 10.35 4.53
CA SER A 468 14.02 11.63 4.90
C SER A 468 15.54 11.52 4.81
N GLN A 469 16.20 12.57 4.30
CA GLN A 469 17.66 12.65 4.31
C GLN A 469 18.24 12.67 5.73
N GLU A 470 17.43 13.01 6.74
CA GLU A 470 17.81 12.98 8.16
C GLU A 470 17.88 11.56 8.75
N ARG A 471 17.59 10.53 7.96
CA ARG A 471 17.55 9.13 8.38
C ARG A 471 18.14 8.22 7.30
N ASN A 472 19.40 8.42 6.96
CA ASN A 472 20.06 7.73 5.84
C ASN A 472 21.01 6.59 6.27
N VAL A 473 21.32 6.46 7.57
CA VAL A 473 22.20 5.44 8.13
C VAL A 473 21.53 4.73 9.31
N VAL A 474 21.80 3.44 9.47
CA VAL A 474 21.45 2.66 10.65
C VAL A 474 22.61 2.68 11.64
N ARG A 475 22.32 2.89 12.92
CA ARG A 475 23.35 3.06 13.96
C ARG A 475 24.21 1.80 14.14
N CYS A 476 25.53 2.00 14.21
CA CYS A 476 26.56 0.99 14.53
C CYS A 476 27.13 1.14 15.95
N HIS A 477 26.75 2.22 16.65
CA HIS A 477 26.99 2.46 18.06
C HIS A 477 25.83 3.29 18.64
N LEU A 478 25.67 3.32 19.97
CA LEU A 478 24.61 4.06 20.66
C LEU A 478 25.06 5.46 21.11
N LYS A 479 26.36 5.75 21.10
CA LYS A 479 26.95 7.05 21.54
C LYS A 479 26.25 8.28 20.93
N THR A 480 25.82 8.23 19.67
CA THR A 480 25.09 9.34 19.01
C THR A 480 23.81 9.71 19.75
N GLY A 481 23.04 8.72 20.22
CA GLY A 481 21.79 8.95 20.94
C GLY A 481 22.01 9.73 22.24
N ILE A 482 23.03 9.34 23.01
CA ILE A 482 23.43 10.02 24.24
C ILE A 482 23.85 11.47 23.97
N MET A 483 24.69 11.69 22.96
CA MET A 483 25.15 13.03 22.57
C MET A 483 23.98 13.93 22.14
N GLU A 484 23.03 13.42 21.36
CA GLU A 484 21.85 14.17 20.95
C GLU A 484 20.94 14.54 22.12
N VAL A 485 20.79 13.66 23.11
CA VAL A 485 20.03 13.97 24.32
C VAL A 485 20.71 15.07 25.14
N PHE A 486 22.04 15.06 25.27
CA PHE A 486 22.76 16.17 25.90
C PHE A 486 22.56 17.49 25.16
N VAL A 487 22.54 17.48 23.83
CA VAL A 487 22.28 18.67 23.01
C VAL A 487 20.87 19.21 23.27
N LYS A 488 19.86 18.33 23.28
CA LYS A 488 18.47 18.70 23.59
C LYS A 488 18.32 19.26 25.00
N ASN A 489 19.12 18.79 25.95
CA ASN A 489 19.08 19.18 27.36
C ASN A 489 20.21 20.12 27.78
N ARG A 490 20.87 20.82 26.84
CA ARG A 490 22.04 21.66 27.13
C ARG A 490 21.78 22.78 28.15
N LEU A 491 20.54 23.26 28.23
CA LEU A 491 20.10 24.31 29.17
C LEU A 491 19.68 23.77 30.55
N ALA A 492 19.47 22.46 30.68
CA ALA A 492 19.08 21.87 31.95
C ALA A 492 20.27 21.79 32.92
N ALA A 493 19.96 21.70 34.22
CA ALA A 493 20.97 21.62 35.26
C ALA A 493 21.94 20.44 35.05
N LYS A 494 23.17 20.62 35.53
CA LYS A 494 24.21 19.60 35.57
C LYS A 494 24.40 19.12 37.02
N PRO A 495 24.87 17.88 37.28
CA PRO A 495 25.24 16.86 36.29
C PRO A 495 24.04 16.24 35.58
N GLN A 496 24.24 15.80 34.33
CA GLN A 496 23.28 14.95 33.61
C GLN A 496 23.90 13.57 33.39
N LYS A 497 23.12 12.51 33.65
CA LYS A 497 23.54 11.12 33.53
C LYS A 497 22.48 10.36 32.73
N PHE A 498 22.85 9.90 31.53
CA PHE A 498 21.95 9.15 30.65
C PHE A 498 22.56 7.82 30.25
N PHE A 499 21.72 6.81 30.08
CA PHE A 499 22.13 5.53 29.51
C PHE A 499 21.09 5.02 28.52
N GLU A 500 21.48 4.13 27.62
CA GLU A 500 20.59 3.46 26.68
C GLU A 500 21.03 2.01 26.50
N LEU A 501 20.06 1.11 26.53
CA LEU A 501 20.20 -0.28 26.10
C LEU A 501 19.54 -0.45 24.74
N GLY A 502 20.28 -0.92 23.75
CA GLY A 502 19.73 -1.08 22.41
C GLY A 502 20.59 -1.85 21.46
N ASN A 503 19.96 -2.28 20.36
CA ASN A 503 20.68 -2.96 19.29
C ASN A 503 21.40 -1.96 18.39
N VAL A 504 22.57 -2.37 17.92
CA VAL A 504 23.31 -1.75 16.82
C VAL A 504 23.45 -2.74 15.68
N VAL A 505 23.62 -2.23 14.46
CA VAL A 505 23.83 -3.06 13.27
C VAL A 505 25.25 -2.88 12.78
N LEU A 506 26.00 -3.98 12.73
CA LEU A 506 27.38 -4.02 12.24
C LEU A 506 27.42 -4.75 10.89
N VAL A 507 28.36 -4.35 10.03
CA VAL A 507 28.62 -5.05 8.78
C VAL A 507 29.36 -6.35 9.07
N ASP A 508 28.85 -7.46 8.52
CA ASP A 508 29.44 -8.79 8.66
C ASP A 508 29.16 -9.60 7.40
N THR A 509 30.09 -9.54 6.44
CA THR A 509 29.97 -10.16 5.12
C THR A 509 29.96 -11.70 5.14
N SER A 510 30.21 -12.32 6.31
CA SER A 510 30.10 -13.77 6.49
C SER A 510 28.66 -14.25 6.73
N ARG A 511 27.74 -13.33 7.08
CA ARG A 511 26.33 -13.63 7.35
C ARG A 511 25.48 -13.51 6.08
N GLU A 512 24.34 -14.21 6.06
CA GLU A 512 23.39 -14.19 4.94
C GLU A 512 22.92 -12.76 4.58
N THR A 513 22.71 -11.92 5.59
CA THR A 513 22.28 -10.53 5.41
C THR A 513 23.45 -9.55 5.26
N CYS A 514 24.70 -10.04 5.24
CA CYS A 514 25.93 -9.23 5.33
C CYS A 514 25.98 -8.31 6.57
N THR A 515 25.20 -8.60 7.61
CA THR A 515 25.09 -7.81 8.83
C THR A 515 24.97 -8.69 10.05
N ARG A 516 25.30 -8.16 11.23
CA ARG A 516 24.94 -8.74 12.53
C ARG A 516 24.38 -7.67 13.46
N GLU A 517 23.43 -8.08 14.30
CA GLU A 517 22.92 -7.26 15.39
C GLU A 517 23.65 -7.57 16.69
N GLU A 518 23.87 -6.54 17.50
CA GLU A 518 24.56 -6.61 18.77
C GLU A 518 23.86 -5.72 19.80
N ARG A 519 23.50 -6.29 20.96
CA ARG A 519 22.95 -5.51 22.09
C ARG A 519 24.09 -4.82 22.82
N ARG A 520 23.97 -3.50 22.90
CA ARG A 520 24.91 -2.65 23.63
C ARG A 520 24.22 -1.90 24.75
N LEU A 521 24.99 -1.59 25.78
CA LEU A 521 24.71 -0.57 26.77
C LEU A 521 25.63 0.61 26.50
N VAL A 522 25.08 1.82 26.39
CA VAL A 522 25.87 3.05 26.41
C VAL A 522 25.45 3.90 27.59
N PHE A 523 26.38 4.66 28.14
CA PHE A 523 26.12 5.61 29.20
C PHE A 523 27.03 6.81 29.09
N GLY A 524 26.55 7.95 29.55
CA GLY A 524 27.28 9.20 29.49
C GLY A 524 27.00 10.11 30.65
N ILE A 525 27.99 10.93 31.00
CA ILE A 525 27.88 11.97 32.02
C ILE A 525 28.37 13.28 31.41
N THR A 526 27.62 14.34 31.63
CA THR A 526 28.09 15.72 31.39
C THR A 526 27.92 16.56 32.65
N ASP A 527 29.00 17.24 33.04
CA ASP A 527 29.03 18.16 34.17
C ASP A 527 30.09 19.25 33.94
N ARG A 528 30.19 20.23 34.85
CA ARG A 528 31.24 21.27 34.81
C ARG A 528 32.63 20.68 34.99
N GLU A 529 32.75 19.67 35.85
CA GLU A 529 33.99 18.96 36.15
C GLU A 529 33.72 17.44 36.05
N VAL A 530 33.96 16.87 34.88
CA VAL A 530 33.89 15.42 34.66
C VAL A 530 35.09 14.97 33.84
N GLY A 531 35.57 13.76 34.08
CA GLY A 531 36.76 13.20 33.45
C GLY A 531 36.82 11.68 33.58
N TYR A 532 37.87 11.07 33.05
CA TYR A 532 38.01 9.62 32.88
C TYR A 532 37.68 8.81 34.15
N ALA A 533 38.12 9.26 35.33
CA ALA A 533 37.87 8.56 36.59
C ALA A 533 36.37 8.36 36.90
N HIS A 534 35.52 9.32 36.51
CA HIS A 534 34.07 9.25 36.76
C HIS A 534 33.42 8.15 35.93
N ILE A 535 33.75 8.08 34.64
CA ILE A 535 33.18 7.06 33.75
C ILE A 535 33.77 5.68 34.03
N ARG A 536 35.05 5.63 34.43
CA ARG A 536 35.72 4.40 34.86
C ARG A 536 35.05 3.81 36.11
N ALA A 537 34.71 4.63 37.10
CA ALA A 537 34.02 4.17 38.30
C ALA A 537 32.63 3.57 37.99
N VAL A 538 31.91 4.13 37.01
CA VAL A 538 30.62 3.58 36.55
C VAL A 538 30.81 2.25 35.82
N MET A 539 31.82 2.15 34.94
CA MET A 539 32.15 0.89 34.26
C MET A 539 32.55 -0.20 35.26
N ASP A 540 33.40 0.12 36.25
CA ASP A 540 33.81 -0.84 37.29
C ASP A 540 32.60 -1.30 38.14
N ALA A 541 31.72 -0.37 38.53
CA ALA A 541 30.51 -0.72 39.28
C ALA A 541 29.57 -1.62 38.47
N LEU A 542 29.42 -1.34 37.16
CA LEU A 542 28.62 -2.16 36.26
C LEU A 542 29.20 -3.56 36.10
N LEU A 543 30.48 -3.69 35.79
CA LEU A 543 31.11 -4.98 35.52
C LEU A 543 31.21 -5.86 36.77
N ARG A 544 31.31 -5.29 37.97
CA ARG A 544 31.26 -6.05 39.23
C ARG A 544 29.95 -6.78 39.46
N GLU A 545 28.84 -6.23 38.96
CA GLU A 545 27.51 -6.84 39.08
C GLU A 545 27.24 -7.78 37.90
N LEU A 546 27.77 -7.47 36.71
CA LEU A 546 27.51 -8.26 35.50
C LEU A 546 28.40 -9.51 35.39
N VAL A 547 29.64 -9.49 35.87
CA VAL A 547 30.66 -10.49 35.53
C VAL A 547 31.08 -11.31 36.75
N LEU A 548 31.34 -12.61 36.55
CA LEU A 548 31.85 -13.49 37.62
C LEU A 548 33.28 -13.13 38.04
N ASP A 549 34.18 -12.98 37.06
CA ASP A 549 35.62 -12.80 37.28
C ASP A 549 36.07 -11.35 36.98
N PHE A 550 35.55 -10.39 37.76
CA PHE A 550 35.92 -8.97 37.61
C PHE A 550 37.43 -8.70 37.69
N GLU A 551 38.18 -9.56 38.39
CA GLU A 551 39.65 -9.45 38.51
C GLU A 551 40.40 -9.64 37.19
N GLU A 552 39.79 -10.30 36.20
CA GLU A 552 40.37 -10.50 34.86
C GLU A 552 40.10 -9.32 33.90
N VAL A 553 39.32 -8.31 34.32
CA VAL A 553 38.99 -7.16 33.49
C VAL A 553 40.19 -6.23 33.36
N GLU A 554 40.66 -6.05 32.12
CA GLU A 554 41.76 -5.18 31.76
C GLU A 554 41.28 -3.94 31.01
N TYR A 555 42.03 -2.84 31.19
CA TYR A 555 41.79 -1.57 30.51
C TYR A 555 43.05 -1.15 29.75
N GLU A 556 42.96 -1.18 28.43
CA GLU A 556 44.08 -0.83 27.55
C GLU A 556 43.87 0.55 26.93
N PRO A 557 44.93 1.36 26.75
CA PRO A 557 44.81 2.63 26.05
C PRO A 557 44.15 2.48 24.68
N LEU A 558 43.16 3.34 24.39
CA LEU A 558 42.43 3.35 23.12
C LEU A 558 42.72 4.64 22.35
N GLU A 559 43.12 4.50 21.10
CA GLU A 559 43.11 5.58 20.12
C GLU A 559 41.84 5.48 19.28
N ASP A 560 40.93 6.43 19.46
CA ASP A 560 39.66 6.48 18.75
C ASP A 560 39.27 7.93 18.47
N GLY A 561 38.60 8.17 17.33
CA GLY A 561 38.26 9.52 16.88
C GLY A 561 37.31 10.28 17.81
N ALA A 562 36.48 9.57 18.57
CA ALA A 562 35.48 10.14 19.46
C ALA A 562 36.09 10.71 20.75
N PHE A 563 37.25 10.22 21.16
CA PHE A 563 37.81 10.47 22.49
C PHE A 563 39.13 11.26 22.46
N LEU A 564 39.48 11.85 23.61
CA LEU A 564 40.76 12.51 23.84
C LEU A 564 41.91 11.48 23.87
N PRO A 565 43.04 11.72 23.17
CA PRO A 565 44.21 10.86 23.24
C PRO A 565 44.69 10.66 24.68
N ASN A 566 45.05 9.43 25.04
CA ASN A 566 45.46 9.01 26.39
C ASN A 566 44.39 9.19 27.49
N ARG A 567 43.14 9.50 27.13
CA ARG A 567 41.99 9.65 28.04
C ARG A 567 40.83 8.73 27.65
N ALA A 568 41.14 7.62 27.00
CA ALA A 568 40.21 6.57 26.62
C ALA A 568 40.83 5.21 26.84
N ALA A 569 39.99 4.23 27.13
CA ALA A 569 40.39 2.85 27.30
C ALA A 569 39.40 1.88 26.65
N ARG A 570 39.95 0.80 26.10
CA ARG A 570 39.24 -0.40 25.71
C ARG A 570 39.10 -1.30 26.93
N VAL A 571 37.91 -1.87 27.11
CA VAL A 571 37.61 -2.85 28.16
C VAL A 571 37.63 -4.25 27.56
N ARG A 572 38.32 -5.18 28.22
CA ARG A 572 38.41 -6.57 27.78
C ARG A 572 38.55 -7.54 28.96
N ALA A 573 38.11 -8.77 28.77
CA ALA A 573 38.57 -9.94 29.54
C ALA A 573 38.64 -11.11 28.56
N GLY A 574 39.85 -11.48 28.14
CA GLY A 574 40.07 -12.33 26.96
C GLY A 574 39.73 -11.64 25.62
N GLY A 575 38.47 -11.24 25.42
CA GLY A 575 37.92 -10.58 24.21
C GLY A 575 37.47 -9.12 24.42
N TYR A 576 37.03 -8.44 23.36
CA TYR A 576 36.63 -7.02 23.42
C TYR A 576 35.23 -6.86 24.00
N TRP A 577 35.10 -6.14 25.11
CA TRP A 577 33.78 -5.93 25.73
C TRP A 577 33.24 -4.53 25.47
N GLY A 578 34.09 -3.54 25.30
CA GLY A 578 33.63 -2.18 25.10
C GLY A 578 34.72 -1.14 25.24
N GLU A 579 34.31 0.10 25.47
CA GLU A 579 35.18 1.26 25.54
C GLU A 579 34.60 2.35 26.44
N LEU A 580 35.47 3.21 26.94
CA LEU A 580 35.09 4.44 27.63
C LEU A 580 36.15 5.52 27.47
N GLY A 581 35.75 6.78 27.62
CA GLY A 581 36.70 7.89 27.60
C GLY A 581 36.09 9.26 27.76
N GLU A 582 36.98 10.26 27.81
CA GLU A 582 36.64 11.68 27.70
C GLU A 582 36.44 12.05 26.23
N VAL A 583 35.28 12.61 25.88
CA VAL A 583 34.94 12.98 24.50
C VAL A 583 35.85 14.10 24.01
N HIS A 584 36.37 13.97 22.79
CA HIS A 584 37.28 14.94 22.19
C HIS A 584 36.60 16.32 22.03
N PRO A 585 37.26 17.46 22.34
CA PRO A 585 36.71 18.81 22.17
C PRO A 585 36.12 19.09 20.78
N ARG A 586 36.80 18.69 19.69
CA ARG A 586 36.26 18.73 18.32
C ARG A 586 34.87 18.09 18.15
N VAL A 587 34.62 16.98 18.86
CA VAL A 587 33.33 16.27 18.81
C VAL A 587 32.30 17.07 19.59
N LEU A 588 32.65 17.55 20.80
CA LEU A 588 31.77 18.44 21.58
C LEU A 588 31.37 19.68 20.78
N GLU A 589 32.33 20.34 20.12
CA GLU A 589 32.10 21.49 19.25
C GLU A 589 31.18 21.16 18.08
N SER A 590 31.40 20.01 17.40
CA SER A 590 30.54 19.54 16.31
C SER A 590 29.08 19.33 16.75
N PHE A 591 28.87 18.88 17.99
CA PHE A 591 27.54 18.73 18.58
C PHE A 591 26.98 20.02 19.22
N GLY A 592 27.80 21.07 19.38
CA GLY A 592 27.41 22.32 20.04
C GLY A 592 27.29 22.20 21.56
N LEU A 593 28.13 21.36 22.18
CA LEU A 593 28.22 21.15 23.62
C LEU A 593 29.43 21.90 24.21
N THR A 594 29.21 22.60 25.33
CA THR A 594 30.24 23.43 25.99
C THR A 594 30.83 22.80 27.24
N HIS A 595 30.12 21.86 27.86
CA HIS A 595 30.58 21.14 29.04
C HIS A 595 31.28 19.84 28.64
N PRO A 596 32.29 19.38 29.42
CA PRO A 596 32.90 18.08 29.17
C PRO A 596 31.87 16.95 29.22
N VAL A 597 32.11 15.93 28.40
CA VAL A 597 31.31 14.72 28.33
C VAL A 597 32.24 13.53 28.44
N VAL A 598 31.85 12.55 29.25
CA VAL A 598 32.46 11.21 29.26
C VAL A 598 31.42 10.20 28.80
N LEU A 599 31.86 9.22 28.01
CA LEU A 599 31.00 8.15 27.48
C LEU A 599 31.63 6.80 27.77
N GLY A 600 30.78 5.79 28.01
CA GLY A 600 31.12 4.38 28.02
C GLY A 600 30.13 3.59 27.17
N GLU A 601 30.60 2.58 26.45
CA GLU A 601 29.78 1.67 25.66
C GLU A 601 30.27 0.24 25.85
N LEU A 602 29.35 -0.69 26.07
CA LEU A 602 29.61 -2.09 26.40
C LEU A 602 28.74 -3.01 25.53
N CYS A 603 29.35 -4.01 24.90
CA CYS A 603 28.70 -5.12 24.23
C CYS A 603 28.28 -6.16 25.27
N LEU A 604 26.97 -6.43 25.36
CA LEU A 604 26.43 -7.37 26.35
C LEU A 604 26.49 -8.83 25.92
N ARG A 605 27.00 -9.13 24.72
CA ARG A 605 27.03 -10.49 24.18
C ARG A 605 28.35 -11.23 24.39
N GLU A 606 29.44 -10.50 24.56
CA GLU A 606 30.80 -11.09 24.66
C GLU A 606 31.26 -11.31 26.12
N ILE A 607 30.38 -11.05 27.08
CA ILE A 607 30.66 -11.12 28.51
C ILE A 607 30.13 -12.46 29.06
N GLU A 608 30.92 -13.14 29.88
CA GLU A 608 30.44 -14.27 30.68
C GLU A 608 29.81 -13.72 31.96
N PHE A 609 28.50 -13.92 32.12
CA PHE A 609 27.72 -13.30 33.19
C PHE A 609 27.62 -14.18 34.44
N SER A 610 27.45 -13.54 35.59
CA SER A 610 27.07 -14.25 36.82
C SER A 610 25.63 -14.74 36.77
N ASP A 611 25.39 -15.93 37.34
CA ASP A 611 24.08 -16.62 37.34
C ASP A 611 22.99 -15.90 38.14
#